data_AF-A0A414STC0-F1
#
_entry.id   AF-A0A414STC0-F1
#
_cell.length_a   1.000
_cell.length_b   1.000
_cell.length_c   1.000
_cell.angle_alpha   90.00
_cell.angle_beta   90.00
_cell.angle_gamma   90.00
#
_symmetry.space_group_name_H-M   'P 1'
#
loop_
_entity.id
_entity.type
_entity.pdbx_description
1 polymer ?
#
loop_
_entity_poly.entity_id
_entity_poly.type
_entity_poly.pdbx_seq_one_letter_code
_entity_poly.pdbx_strand_id
1 'polypeptide(L)' 'MKSFKLNQKVLWHTEDFDGTVDQSAVITEVHEDHCIATTEDGINLWVDEDTEEEFIIIDEEV' A
#
# COMPACT_ATOMS: atom_id res chain seq x y z
N MET A 1 0.47 -4.72 12.35
CA MET A 1 -0.01 -5.22 11.05
C MET A 1 -1.50 -5.01 10.88
N LYS A 2 -1.90 -3.89 10.26
CA LYS A 2 -3.20 -3.74 9.61
C LYS A 2 -3.46 -4.98 8.75
N SER A 3 -4.65 -5.57 8.89
CA SER A 3 -5.07 -6.74 8.10
C SER A 3 -5.31 -6.35 6.64
N PHE A 4 -4.24 -6.10 5.89
CA PHE A 4 -4.29 -5.97 4.45
C PHE A 4 -4.77 -7.29 3.83
N LYS A 5 -5.67 -7.19 2.85
CA LYS A 5 -6.22 -8.34 2.14
C LYS A 5 -5.66 -8.40 0.73
N LEU A 6 -5.57 -9.60 0.19
CA LEU A 6 -5.23 -9.81 -1.20
C LEU A 6 -6.25 -9.09 -2.12
N ASN A 7 -5.76 -8.43 -3.16
CA ASN A 7 -6.52 -7.56 -4.08
C ASN A 7 -7.15 -6.32 -3.43
N GLN A 8 -6.69 -5.92 -2.24
CA GLN A 8 -7.13 -4.68 -1.61
C GLN A 8 -6.43 -3.49 -2.25
N LYS A 9 -7.21 -2.45 -2.57
CA LYS A 9 -6.68 -1.17 -3.02
C LYS A 9 -6.16 -0.38 -1.82
N VAL A 10 -4.95 0.14 -1.96
CA VAL A 10 -4.29 1.00 -0.97
C VAL A 10 -3.72 2.21 -1.71
N LEU A 11 -3.64 3.33 -1.01
CA LEU A 11 -2.96 4.54 -1.46
C LEU A 11 -1.61 4.56 -0.76
N TRP A 12 -0.54 4.50 -1.52
CA TRP A 12 0.80 4.72 -0.99
C TRP A 12 1.07 6.21 -0.94
N HIS A 13 1.17 6.73 0.27
CA HIS A 13 1.53 8.11 0.54
C HIS A 13 3.05 8.16 0.71
N THR A 14 3.75 8.91 -0.13
CA THR A 14 5.19 9.14 0.02
C THR A 14 5.45 10.64 0.06
N GLU A 15 6.24 11.09 1.03
CA GLU A 15 6.71 12.47 1.10
C GLU A 15 8.02 12.58 0.30
N ASP A 16 7.97 13.24 -0.86
CA ASP A 16 9.17 13.56 -1.65
C ASP A 16 9.54 15.04 -1.46
N PHE A 17 10.72 15.43 -1.94
CA PHE A 17 11.30 16.77 -1.74
C PHE A 17 10.43 17.91 -2.30
N ASP A 18 9.58 17.61 -3.29
CA ASP A 18 8.68 18.58 -3.94
C ASP A 18 7.22 18.51 -3.44
N GLY A 19 6.92 17.60 -2.51
CA GLY A 19 5.59 17.44 -1.92
C GLY A 19 5.22 15.99 -1.65
N THR A 20 4.05 15.81 -1.04
CA THR A 20 3.45 14.49 -0.83
C THR A 20 2.82 13.98 -2.12
N VAL A 21 3.21 12.77 -2.53
CA VAL A 21 2.68 12.07 -3.69
C VAL A 21 1.88 10.87 -3.20
N ASP A 22 0.62 10.82 -3.63
CA ASP A 22 -0.25 9.69 -3.41
C ASP A 22 -0.28 8.82 -4.67
N GLN A 23 0.17 7.56 -4.55
CA GLN A 23 0.12 6.60 -5.63
C GLN A 23 -0.79 5.42 -5.30
N SER A 24 -1.73 5.13 -6.20
CA SER A 24 -2.59 3.94 -6.07
C SER A 24 -1.78 2.66 -6.22
N ALA A 25 -1.94 1.75 -5.27
CA ALA A 25 -1.38 0.40 -5.29
C ALA A 25 -2.43 -0.64 -4.90
N VAL A 26 -2.17 -1.89 -5.29
CA VAL A 26 -3.04 -3.03 -4.96
C VAL A 26 -2.21 -4.09 -4.29
N ILE A 27 -2.69 -4.61 -3.17
CA ILE A 27 -2.04 -5.73 -2.47
C ILE A 27 -2.12 -6.97 -3.36
N THR A 28 -0.99 -7.38 -3.91
CA THR A 28 -0.88 -8.54 -4.80
C THR A 28 -0.43 -9.79 -4.07
N GLU A 29 0.27 -9.65 -2.94
CA GLU A 29 0.69 -10.75 -2.08
C GLU A 29 0.55 -10.37 -0.60
N VAL A 30 0.15 -11.34 0.22
CA VAL A 30 0.03 -11.19 1.67
C VAL A 30 0.76 -12.34 2.32
N HIS A 31 1.75 -12.02 3.15
CA HIS A 31 2.49 -12.96 3.98
C HIS A 31 2.11 -12.76 5.46
N GLU A 32 2.61 -13.65 6.32
CA GLU A 32 2.29 -13.63 7.75
C GLU A 32 2.87 -12.40 8.48
N ASP A 33 3.96 -11.84 7.94
CA ASP A 33 4.78 -10.79 8.56
C ASP A 33 4.88 -9.51 7.71
N HIS A 34 4.55 -9.58 6.42
CA HIS A 34 4.56 -8.45 5.48
C HIS A 34 3.56 -8.66 4.34
N CYS A 35 3.31 -7.64 3.55
CA CYS A 35 2.50 -7.68 2.33
C CYS A 35 3.28 -7.04 1.18
N ILE A 36 2.88 -7.37 -0.06
CA ILE A 36 3.39 -6.74 -1.28
C ILE A 36 2.25 -5.97 -1.92
N ALA A 37 2.46 -4.67 -2.11
CA ALA A 37 1.56 -3.82 -2.89
C ALA A 37 2.19 -3.56 -4.25
N THR A 38 1.47 -3.77 -5.34
CA THR A 38 1.92 -3.43 -6.69
C THR A 38 1.19 -2.19 -7.18
N THR A 39 1.92 -1.15 -7.58
CA THR A 39 1.36 0.06 -8.18
C THR A 39 0.86 -0.20 -9.60
N GLU A 40 0.06 0.70 -10.17
CA GLU A 40 -0.38 0.59 -11.58
C GLU A 40 0.79 0.60 -12.58
N ASP A 41 1.91 1.21 -12.20
CA ASP A 41 3.17 1.21 -12.96
C ASP A 41 3.94 -0.13 -12.88
N GLY A 42 3.46 -1.09 -12.09
CA GLY A 42 4.11 -2.40 -11.89
C GLY A 42 5.25 -2.37 -10.88
N ILE A 43 5.29 -1.37 -10.00
CA ILE A 43 6.30 -1.27 -8.93
C ILE A 43 5.80 -2.07 -7.73
N ASN A 44 6.62 -2.99 -7.23
CA ASN A 44 6.34 -3.75 -6.01
C ASN A 44 6.88 -3.01 -4.79
N LEU A 45 5.97 -2.68 -3.88
CA LEU A 45 6.20 -2.00 -2.61
C LEU A 45 6.06 -3.03 -1.49
N TRP A 46 7.03 -3.01 -0.59
CA TRP A 46 7.01 -3.82 0.62
C TRP A 46 6.22 -3.08 1.70
N VAL A 47 5.22 -3.76 2.28
CA VAL A 47 4.37 -3.22 3.34
C VAL A 47 4.50 -4.10 4.57
N ASP A 48 5.15 -3.57 5.59
CA ASP A 48 5.41 -4.21 6.88
C ASP A 48 4.94 -3.29 8.02
N GLU A 49 5.15 -3.67 9.28
CA GLU A 49 4.68 -2.86 10.42
C GLU A 49 5.33 -1.47 10.53
N ASP A 50 6.52 -1.27 9.96
CA ASP A 50 7.22 0.02 9.96
C ASP A 50 6.72 0.92 8.81
N THR A 51 6.32 0.32 7.69
CA THR A 51 5.91 1.03 6.47
C THR A 51 4.39 1.14 6.31
N GLU A 52 3.59 0.37 7.06
CA GLU A 52 2.13 0.34 6.93
C GLU A 52 1.41 1.67 7.25
N GLU A 53 2.09 2.60 7.91
CA GLU A 53 1.56 3.96 8.16
C GLU A 53 1.52 4.80 6.88
N GLU A 54 2.46 4.56 5.96
CA GLU A 54 2.53 5.20 4.64
C GLU A 54 1.44 4.67 3.68
N PHE A 55 0.72 3.60 4.05
CA PHE A 55 -0.33 3.01 3.23
C PHE A 55 -1.72 3.26 3.81
N ILE A 56 -2.54 4.00 3.06
CA ILE A 56 -3.92 4.33 3.40
C ILE A 56 -4.84 3.32 2.70
N ILE A 57 -5.65 2.62 3.49
CA ILE A 57 -6.64 1.69 2.93
C ILE A 57 -7.78 2.50 2.32
N ILE A 58 -8.02 2.29 1.03
CA ILE A 58 -9.16 2.88 0.32
C ILE A 58 -10.29 1.85 0.38
N ASP A 59 -11.00 1.82 1.51
CA ASP A 59 -12.22 1.00 1.62
C ASP A 59 -13.33 1.77 0.91
N GLU A 60 -13.68 1.32 -0.29
CA GLU A 60 -14.84 1.83 -1.02
C GLU A 60 -16.08 1.27 -0.30
N GLU A 61 -16.50 1.89 0.80
CA GLU A 61 -17.82 1.62 1.40
C GLU A 61 -18.87 2.04 0.36
N VAL A 62 -19.50 1.05 -0.30
CA VAL A 62 -20.64 1.20 -1.21
C VAL A 62 -21.93 0.82 -0.52
#